data_AF-A0A5C9DWG4-F1
#
_entry.id   AF-A0A5C9DWG4-F1
#
_cell.length_a   1.000
_cell.length_b   1.000
_cell.length_c   1.000
_cell.angle_alpha   90.00
_cell.angle_beta   90.00
_cell.angle_gamma   90.00
#
_symmetry.space_group_name_H-M   'P 1'
#
loop_
_entity.id
_entity.type
_entity.pdbx_description
1 polymer ?
#
loop_
_entity_poly.entity_id
_entity_poly.type
_entity_poly.pdbx_seq_one_letter_code
_entity_poly.pdbx_strand_id
1 'polypeptide(L)'
;MSTIEITILDWFTGLFSLITVIIASIIGLIMILRYKKYKLKVLLLMGLAQIFIISPWWASSGSWILYVITGVPFNPTQYIFFTSWLVPFAGITMGWAISLLKAKEYQNVLIIIFSVIGVIAEVLLITFLIIDPSIHGYFISPFDVEFRGFLRYYLLFMILFIGTTGILIAIDSLKSSEPEIKLKGKFLIIAFISWTVGAIADAAVPTNFISLFIVRALLISSSIELYIGYIQPKWIKKVFIKE
;
A
#
# COMPACT_ATOMS: atom_id res chain seq x y z
N MET A 1 4.57 24.86 -25.62
CA MET A 1 4.49 24.15 -24.32
C MET A 1 5.44 24.86 -23.37
N SER A 2 4.96 25.39 -22.25
CA SER A 2 5.83 25.86 -21.18
C SER A 2 6.65 24.67 -20.69
N THR A 3 7.98 24.79 -20.68
CA THR A 3 8.86 23.79 -20.08
C THR A 3 8.53 23.70 -18.60
N ILE A 4 8.04 22.54 -18.15
CA ILE A 4 7.81 22.29 -16.72
C ILE A 4 9.18 22.26 -16.05
N GLU A 5 9.44 23.18 -15.13
CA GLU A 5 10.67 23.18 -14.34
C GLU A 5 10.58 22.08 -13.28
N ILE A 6 11.47 21.08 -13.37
CA ILE A 6 11.54 19.97 -12.42
C ILE A 6 12.59 20.28 -11.37
N THR A 7 12.18 20.29 -10.10
CA THR A 7 13.09 20.53 -8.99
C THR A 7 13.85 19.27 -8.59
N ILE A 8 14.90 19.41 -7.79
CA ILE A 8 15.60 18.25 -7.21
C ILE A 8 14.65 17.42 -6.33
N LEU A 9 13.75 18.07 -5.58
CA LEU A 9 12.78 17.37 -4.73
C LEU A 9 11.85 16.49 -5.56
N ASP A 10 11.46 16.93 -6.76
CA ASP A 10 10.62 16.16 -7.68
C ASP A 10 11.33 14.89 -8.15
N TRP A 11 12.62 15.00 -8.50
CA TRP A 11 13.44 13.83 -8.83
C TRP A 11 13.45 12.79 -7.71
N PHE A 12 13.65 13.22 -6.47
CA PHE A 12 13.63 12.32 -5.31
C PHE A 12 12.23 11.75 -5.05
N THR A 13 11.18 12.53 -5.27
CA THR A 13 9.78 12.09 -5.07
C THR A 13 9.43 10.95 -6.01
N GLY A 14 9.72 11.09 -7.30
CA GLY A 14 9.49 10.04 -8.30
C GLY A 14 10.36 8.80 -8.06
N LEU A 15 11.67 9.00 -7.82
CA LEU A 15 12.61 7.91 -7.60
C LEU A 15 12.31 7.09 -6.34
N PHE A 16 12.06 7.74 -5.20
CA PHE A 16 11.74 7.01 -3.97
C PHE A 16 10.37 6.34 -4.02
N SER A 17 9.39 6.93 -4.71
CA SER A 17 8.13 6.25 -4.99
C SER A 17 8.37 4.99 -5.83
N LEU A 18 9.19 5.06 -6.88
CA LEU A 18 9.56 3.91 -7.70
C LEU A 18 10.23 2.80 -6.89
N ILE A 19 11.23 3.13 -6.06
CA ILE A 19 11.91 2.16 -5.20
C ILE A 19 10.90 1.49 -4.26
N THR A 20 10.00 2.29 -3.66
CA THR A 20 8.95 1.78 -2.75
C THR A 20 8.04 0.79 -3.47
N VAL A 21 7.54 1.15 -4.66
CA VAL A 21 6.66 0.30 -5.48
C VAL A 21 7.36 -0.99 -5.89
N ILE A 22 8.62 -0.93 -6.32
CA ILE A 22 9.40 -2.11 -6.73
C ILE A 22 9.59 -3.06 -5.54
N ILE A 23 10.04 -2.57 -4.39
CA ILE A 23 10.29 -3.39 -3.21
C ILE A 23 8.99 -4.05 -2.73
N ALA A 24 7.92 -3.26 -2.57
CA ALA A 24 6.62 -3.77 -2.14
C ALA A 24 6.07 -4.82 -3.13
N SER A 25 6.20 -4.58 -4.43
CA SER A 25 5.75 -5.52 -5.47
C SER A 25 6.54 -6.82 -5.47
N ILE A 26 7.87 -6.75 -5.34
CA ILE A 26 8.74 -7.94 -5.23
C ILE A 26 8.31 -8.77 -4.01
N ILE A 27 8.08 -8.12 -2.87
CA ILE A 27 7.69 -8.81 -1.63
C ILE A 27 6.30 -9.45 -1.77
N GLY A 28 5.33 -8.74 -2.35
CA GLY A 28 4.01 -9.29 -2.67
C GLY A 28 4.10 -10.51 -3.60
N LEU A 29 4.89 -10.42 -4.66
CA LEU A 29 5.14 -11.54 -5.58
C LEU A 29 5.82 -12.73 -4.89
N ILE A 30 6.78 -12.51 -4.00
CA ILE A 30 7.41 -13.58 -3.21
C ILE A 30 6.34 -14.30 -2.37
N MET A 31 5.44 -13.58 -1.71
CA MET A 31 4.35 -14.18 -0.92
C MET A 31 3.39 -15.00 -1.79
N ILE A 32 3.03 -14.48 -2.97
CA ILE A 32 2.19 -15.19 -3.95
C ILE A 32 2.89 -16.47 -4.46
N LEU A 33 4.19 -16.41 -4.75
CA LEU A 33 4.95 -17.60 -5.17
C LEU A 33 5.05 -18.64 -4.05
N ARG A 34 5.13 -18.20 -2.79
CA ARG A 34 5.14 -19.08 -1.62
C ARG A 34 3.79 -19.78 -1.40
N TYR A 35 2.68 -19.15 -1.77
CA TYR A 35 1.39 -19.84 -1.82
C TYR A 35 1.42 -21.08 -2.72
N LYS A 36 2.10 -21.04 -3.89
CA LYS A 36 2.18 -22.23 -4.77
C LYS A 36 2.82 -23.43 -4.06
N LYS A 37 3.81 -23.17 -3.19
CA LYS A 37 4.52 -24.19 -2.40
C LYS A 37 3.70 -24.68 -1.19
N TYR A 38 3.15 -23.76 -0.40
CA TYR A 38 2.53 -24.09 0.90
C TYR A 38 1.00 -24.25 0.84
N LYS A 39 0.36 -23.85 -0.26
CA LYS A 39 -1.10 -23.86 -0.46
C LYS A 39 -1.91 -23.07 0.59
N LEU A 40 -1.25 -22.20 1.36
CA LEU A 40 -1.88 -21.32 2.34
C LEU A 40 -2.48 -20.09 1.66
N LYS A 41 -3.80 -20.08 1.44
CA LYS A 41 -4.52 -18.99 0.73
C LYS A 41 -4.24 -17.60 1.30
N VAL A 42 -3.98 -17.51 2.61
CA VAL A 42 -3.60 -16.25 3.27
C VAL A 42 -2.35 -15.63 2.64
N LEU A 43 -1.34 -16.42 2.24
CA LEU A 43 -0.15 -15.88 1.58
C LEU A 43 -0.45 -15.28 0.20
N LEU A 44 -1.38 -15.89 -0.55
CA LEU A 44 -1.84 -15.34 -1.83
C LEU A 44 -2.55 -14.01 -1.61
N LEU A 45 -3.52 -13.98 -0.68
CA LEU A 45 -4.32 -12.79 -0.42
C LEU A 45 -3.49 -11.65 0.13
N MET A 46 -2.59 -11.92 1.09
CA MET A 46 -1.71 -10.89 1.65
C MET A 46 -0.68 -10.40 0.64
N GLY A 47 -0.19 -11.28 -0.25
CA GLY A 47 0.73 -10.87 -1.31
C GLY A 47 0.04 -9.98 -2.36
N LEU A 48 -1.21 -10.28 -2.73
CA LEU A 48 -2.03 -9.42 -3.58
C LEU A 48 -2.37 -8.10 -2.88
N ALA A 49 -2.79 -8.16 -1.61
CA ALA A 49 -3.07 -6.98 -0.81
C ALA A 49 -1.86 -6.05 -0.78
N GLN A 50 -0.65 -6.57 -0.57
CA GLN A 50 0.58 -5.77 -0.56
C GLN A 50 0.80 -5.00 -1.88
N ILE A 51 0.53 -5.63 -3.02
CA ILE A 51 0.68 -5.01 -4.35
C ILE A 51 -0.39 -3.92 -4.53
N PHE A 52 -1.64 -4.18 -4.13
CA PHE A 52 -2.72 -3.21 -4.28
C PHE A 52 -2.62 -2.04 -3.27
N ILE A 53 -2.13 -2.31 -2.07
CA ILE A 53 -1.88 -1.32 -1.02
C ILE A 53 -0.89 -0.25 -1.48
N ILE A 54 0.14 -0.63 -2.25
CA ILE A 54 1.14 0.32 -2.74
C ILE A 54 0.71 1.06 -4.01
N SER A 55 -0.48 0.78 -4.55
CA SER A 55 -0.98 1.42 -5.78
C SER A 55 -1.08 2.95 -5.75
N PRO A 56 -1.32 3.64 -4.61
CA PRO A 56 -1.30 5.11 -4.57
C PRO A 56 0.02 5.72 -5.08
N TRP A 57 1.13 5.04 -4.86
CA TRP A 57 2.45 5.50 -5.30
C TRP A 57 2.79 5.11 -6.74
N TRP A 58 1.98 4.28 -7.40
CA TRP A 58 2.21 3.90 -8.81
C TRP A 58 2.09 5.09 -9.75
N ALA A 59 1.21 6.04 -9.45
CA ALA A 59 1.06 7.26 -10.26
C ALA A 59 2.34 8.10 -10.26
N SER A 60 2.93 8.33 -9.09
CA SER A 60 4.21 9.04 -8.93
C SER A 60 5.34 8.31 -9.66
N SER A 61 5.47 6.99 -9.45
CA SER A 61 6.47 6.17 -10.13
C SER A 61 6.31 6.15 -11.65
N GLY A 62 5.09 5.95 -12.14
CA GLY A 62 4.78 5.87 -13.56
C GLY A 62 4.96 7.21 -14.26
N SER A 63 4.51 8.30 -13.64
CA SER A 63 4.71 9.66 -14.13
C SER A 63 6.20 9.99 -14.25
N TRP A 64 6.99 9.61 -13.24
CA TRP A 64 8.45 9.80 -13.25
C TRP A 64 9.13 8.98 -14.35
N ILE A 65 8.80 7.70 -14.49
CA ILE A 65 9.33 6.86 -15.58
C ILE A 65 8.99 7.47 -16.95
N LEU A 66 7.73 7.87 -17.15
CA LEU A 66 7.29 8.47 -18.42
C LEU A 66 8.05 9.77 -18.70
N TYR A 67 8.25 10.62 -17.69
CA TYR A 67 9.00 11.85 -17.81
C TYR A 67 10.47 11.60 -18.18
N VAL A 68 11.14 10.63 -17.54
CA VAL A 68 12.54 10.28 -17.86
C VAL A 68 12.69 9.80 -19.30
N ILE A 69 11.71 9.08 -19.83
CA ILE A 69 11.77 8.50 -21.19
C ILE A 69 11.36 9.53 -22.26
N THR A 70 10.33 10.34 -21.98
CA THR A 70 9.64 11.15 -23.01
C THR A 70 9.74 12.66 -22.78
N GLY A 71 10.18 13.10 -21.60
CA GLY A 71 10.11 14.49 -21.15
C GLY A 71 8.69 14.95 -20.77
N VAL A 72 7.70 14.05 -20.75
CA VAL A 72 6.29 14.38 -20.45
C VAL A 72 5.80 13.52 -19.28
N PRO A 73 5.34 14.13 -18.17
CA PRO A 73 4.76 13.38 -17.05
C PRO A 73 3.33 12.92 -17.37
N PHE A 74 2.70 12.18 -16.45
CA PHE A 74 1.25 11.94 -16.55
C PHE A 74 0.47 13.25 -16.52
N ASN A 75 -0.60 13.32 -17.30
CA ASN A 75 -1.59 14.37 -17.14
C ASN A 75 -2.42 14.16 -15.85
N PRO A 76 -3.15 15.17 -15.36
CA PRO A 76 -3.91 15.07 -14.12
C PRO A 76 -4.85 13.86 -14.03
N THR A 77 -5.59 13.59 -15.10
CA THR A 77 -6.53 12.46 -15.17
C THR A 77 -5.80 11.12 -15.04
N GLN A 78 -4.70 10.93 -15.79
CA GLN A 78 -3.89 9.72 -15.74
C GLN A 78 -3.32 9.47 -14.34
N TYR A 79 -2.73 10.50 -13.74
CA TYR A 79 -2.12 10.38 -12.43
C TYR A 79 -3.15 9.96 -11.37
N ILE A 80 -4.27 10.67 -11.25
CA ILE A 80 -5.31 10.38 -10.24
C ILE A 80 -5.92 8.99 -10.45
N PHE A 81 -6.15 8.58 -11.71
CA PHE A 81 -6.62 7.24 -12.04
C PHE A 81 -5.66 6.17 -11.52
N PHE A 82 -4.37 6.28 -11.86
CA PHE A 82 -3.37 5.29 -11.43
C PHE A 82 -3.10 5.28 -9.92
N THR A 83 -3.37 6.37 -9.21
CA THR A 83 -3.30 6.40 -7.74
C THR A 83 -4.33 5.47 -7.10
N SER A 84 -5.54 5.39 -7.65
CA SER A 84 -6.70 4.92 -6.86
C SER A 84 -7.39 3.68 -7.42
N TRP A 85 -7.23 3.38 -8.71
CA TRP A 85 -7.97 2.29 -9.39
C TRP A 85 -7.77 0.88 -8.81
N LEU A 86 -6.67 0.63 -8.08
CA LEU A 86 -6.39 -0.67 -7.47
C LEU A 86 -6.68 -0.73 -5.96
N VAL A 87 -6.97 0.40 -5.33
CA VAL A 87 -7.25 0.49 -3.89
C VAL A 87 -8.47 -0.36 -3.48
N PRO A 88 -9.57 -0.44 -4.25
CA PRO A 88 -10.68 -1.34 -3.92
C PRO A 88 -10.25 -2.81 -3.75
N PHE A 89 -9.33 -3.28 -4.59
CA PHE A 89 -8.84 -4.66 -4.54
C PHE A 89 -7.99 -4.92 -3.30
N ALA A 90 -7.30 -3.91 -2.77
CA ALA A 90 -6.64 -4.00 -1.47
C ALA A 90 -7.65 -4.28 -0.35
N GLY A 91 -8.78 -3.56 -0.34
CA GLY A 91 -9.85 -3.76 0.64
C GLY A 91 -10.46 -5.15 0.56
N ILE A 92 -10.80 -5.61 -0.65
CA ILE A 92 -11.38 -6.94 -0.87
C ILE A 92 -10.42 -8.05 -0.45
N THR A 93 -9.15 -7.97 -0.87
CA THR A 93 -8.15 -9.01 -0.53
C THR A 93 -7.84 -9.03 0.96
N MET A 94 -7.79 -7.88 1.63
CA MET A 94 -7.59 -7.78 3.06
C MET A 94 -8.80 -8.28 3.86
N GLY A 95 -10.02 -7.89 3.46
CA GLY A 95 -11.28 -8.39 4.01
C GLY A 95 -11.42 -9.90 3.87
N TRP A 96 -10.99 -10.45 2.73
CA TRP A 96 -10.94 -11.89 2.55
C TRP A 96 -9.86 -12.53 3.44
N ALA A 97 -8.66 -11.97 3.54
CA ALA A 97 -7.59 -12.51 4.37
C ALA A 97 -8.00 -12.62 5.86
N ILE A 98 -8.60 -11.58 6.43
CA ILE A 98 -9.09 -11.62 7.83
C ILE A 98 -10.22 -12.62 8.01
N SER A 99 -11.14 -12.74 7.04
CA SER A 99 -12.23 -13.71 7.14
C SER A 99 -11.73 -15.15 7.16
N LEU A 100 -10.66 -15.48 6.44
CA LEU A 100 -10.06 -16.82 6.48
C LEU A 100 -9.44 -17.16 7.84
N LEU A 101 -9.04 -16.15 8.62
CA LEU A 101 -8.32 -16.33 9.86
C LEU A 101 -9.22 -16.22 11.10
N LYS A 102 -10.23 -15.33 11.09
CA LYS A 102 -11.01 -14.99 12.29
C LYS A 102 -12.53 -15.00 12.13
N ALA A 103 -13.04 -14.83 10.91
CA ALA A 103 -14.45 -14.50 10.68
C ALA A 103 -14.97 -15.27 9.46
N LYS A 104 -14.82 -16.59 9.48
CA LYS A 104 -15.03 -17.44 8.31
C LYS A 104 -16.48 -17.43 7.85
N GLU A 105 -17.40 -17.41 8.81
CA GLU A 105 -18.84 -17.28 8.64
C GLU A 105 -19.25 -15.94 7.99
N TYR A 106 -18.45 -14.88 8.16
CA TYR A 106 -18.68 -13.56 7.57
C TYR A 106 -17.89 -13.32 6.29
N GLN A 107 -17.17 -14.32 5.75
CA GLN A 107 -16.32 -14.14 4.58
C GLN A 107 -17.05 -13.50 3.40
N ASN A 108 -18.19 -14.07 3.00
CA ASN A 108 -18.94 -13.56 1.85
C ASN A 108 -19.49 -12.16 2.13
N VAL A 109 -19.93 -11.90 3.37
CA VAL A 109 -20.42 -10.59 3.80
C VAL A 109 -19.32 -9.54 3.69
N LEU A 110 -18.12 -9.82 4.20
CA LEU A 110 -16.98 -8.90 4.11
C LEU A 110 -16.57 -8.64 2.65
N ILE A 111 -16.48 -9.69 1.82
CA ILE A 111 -16.16 -9.54 0.39
C ILE A 111 -17.21 -8.66 -0.28
N ILE A 112 -18.51 -8.92 -0.07
CA ILE A 112 -19.60 -8.13 -0.66
C ILE A 112 -19.53 -6.67 -0.20
N ILE A 113 -19.34 -6.41 1.10
CA ILE A 113 -19.24 -5.04 1.64
C ILE A 113 -18.10 -4.29 0.97
N PHE A 114 -16.89 -4.86 0.92
CA PHE A 114 -15.74 -4.18 0.30
C PHE A 114 -15.85 -4.08 -1.22
N SER A 115 -16.51 -5.03 -1.89
CA SER A 115 -16.83 -4.92 -3.30
C SER A 115 -17.81 -3.78 -3.57
N VAL A 116 -18.86 -3.62 -2.75
CA VAL A 116 -19.82 -2.52 -2.89
C VAL A 116 -19.15 -1.17 -2.62
N ILE A 117 -18.37 -1.05 -1.54
CA ILE A 117 -17.58 0.16 -1.25
C ILE A 117 -16.64 0.48 -2.41
N GLY A 118 -15.96 -0.53 -2.93
CA GLY A 118 -15.06 -0.41 -4.07
C GLY A 118 -15.74 0.10 -5.34
N VAL A 119 -16.88 -0.51 -5.70
CA VAL A 119 -17.67 -0.09 -6.88
C VAL A 119 -18.18 1.34 -6.72
N ILE A 120 -18.71 1.71 -5.55
CA ILE A 120 -19.14 3.09 -5.28
C ILE A 120 -17.96 4.04 -5.42
N ALA A 121 -16.80 3.69 -4.86
CA ALA A 121 -15.61 4.52 -4.93
C ALA A 121 -15.11 4.72 -6.36
N GLU A 122 -15.08 3.65 -7.17
CA GLU A 122 -14.68 3.72 -8.58
C GLU A 122 -15.68 4.54 -9.42
N VAL A 123 -16.98 4.37 -9.21
CA VAL A 123 -17.99 5.16 -9.90
C VAL A 123 -17.83 6.65 -9.58
N LEU A 124 -17.63 7.00 -8.31
CA LEU A 124 -17.38 8.38 -7.90
C LEU A 124 -16.05 8.92 -8.46
N LEU A 125 -14.99 8.11 -8.40
CA LEU A 125 -13.68 8.44 -8.96
C LEU A 125 -13.79 8.80 -10.43
N ILE A 126 -14.35 7.89 -11.24
CA ILE A 126 -14.48 8.04 -12.70
C ILE A 126 -15.39 9.21 -13.03
N THR A 127 -16.52 9.36 -12.35
CA THR A 127 -17.46 10.46 -12.57
C THR A 127 -16.80 11.81 -12.34
N PHE A 128 -16.12 11.99 -11.20
CA PHE A 128 -15.43 13.23 -10.88
C PHE A 128 -14.19 13.46 -11.77
N LEU A 129 -13.49 12.41 -12.19
CA LEU A 129 -12.38 12.51 -13.15
C LEU A 129 -12.82 13.06 -14.52
N ILE A 130 -14.03 12.70 -14.98
CA ILE A 130 -14.60 13.18 -16.24
C ILE A 130 -15.08 14.63 -16.10
N ILE A 131 -15.66 15.00 -14.95
CA ILE A 131 -16.16 16.35 -14.71
C ILE A 131 -15.00 17.35 -14.55
N ASP A 132 -14.11 17.11 -13.59
CA ASP A 132 -12.93 17.92 -13.33
C ASP A 132 -11.96 17.15 -12.39
N PRO A 133 -10.77 16.73 -12.88
CA PRO A 133 -9.76 16.07 -12.05
C PRO A 133 -9.36 16.85 -10.79
N SER A 134 -9.50 18.18 -10.78
CA SER A 134 -9.13 19.03 -9.64
C SER A 134 -9.99 18.77 -8.38
N ILE A 135 -11.16 18.15 -8.55
CA ILE A 135 -12.05 17.74 -7.44
C ILE A 135 -11.32 16.76 -6.49
N HIS A 136 -10.42 15.93 -7.03
CA HIS A 136 -9.68 14.92 -6.26
C HIS A 136 -8.41 15.46 -5.61
N GLY A 137 -7.90 16.61 -6.06
CA GLY A 137 -6.66 17.18 -5.54
C GLY A 137 -5.99 18.15 -6.51
N TYR A 138 -4.93 18.79 -6.00
CA TYR A 138 -4.11 19.73 -6.77
C TYR A 138 -2.69 19.20 -6.89
N PHE A 139 -2.08 19.38 -8.05
CA PHE A 139 -0.70 19.00 -8.30
C PHE A 139 0.22 20.00 -7.61
N ILE A 140 0.98 19.52 -6.63
CA ILE A 140 2.08 20.29 -6.04
C ILE A 140 3.27 20.24 -7.01
N SER A 141 3.46 19.08 -7.66
CA SER A 141 4.44 18.90 -8.71
C SER A 141 4.02 17.80 -9.69
N PRO A 142 4.74 17.56 -10.79
CA PRO A 142 4.42 16.51 -11.75
C PRO A 142 4.40 15.08 -11.18
N PHE A 143 4.96 14.89 -9.98
CA PHE A 143 5.07 13.60 -9.33
C PHE A 143 4.36 13.55 -7.97
N ASP A 144 3.69 14.63 -7.54
CA ASP A 144 3.03 14.74 -6.24
C ASP A 144 1.69 15.48 -6.29
N VAL A 145 0.70 14.98 -5.55
CA VAL A 145 -0.67 15.50 -5.51
C VAL A 145 -1.14 15.64 -4.07
N GLU A 146 -1.66 16.82 -3.74
CA GLU A 146 -2.40 17.01 -2.50
C GLU A 146 -3.86 16.57 -2.68
N PHE A 147 -4.19 15.37 -2.20
CA PHE A 147 -5.55 14.83 -2.32
C PHE A 147 -6.57 15.59 -1.47
N ARG A 148 -7.76 15.80 -2.02
CA ARG A 148 -8.89 16.49 -1.37
C ARG A 148 -10.22 15.77 -1.64
N GLY A 149 -11.26 16.28 -0.99
CA GLY A 149 -12.63 15.81 -1.17
C GLY A 149 -12.79 14.32 -0.91
N PHE A 150 -13.60 13.67 -1.74
CA PHE A 150 -13.95 12.26 -1.63
C PHE A 150 -12.72 11.35 -1.58
N LEU A 151 -11.76 11.53 -2.50
CA LEU A 151 -10.62 10.63 -2.63
C LEU A 151 -9.75 10.60 -1.36
N ARG A 152 -9.53 11.76 -0.72
CA ARG A 152 -8.78 11.84 0.55
C ARG A 152 -9.44 11.01 1.66
N TYR A 153 -10.76 11.16 1.84
CA TYR A 153 -11.47 10.42 2.88
C TYR A 153 -11.53 8.93 2.59
N TYR A 154 -11.69 8.55 1.31
CA TYR A 154 -11.65 7.16 0.89
C TYR A 154 -10.28 6.53 1.16
N LEU A 155 -9.19 7.17 0.76
CA LEU A 155 -7.83 6.68 1.02
C LEU A 155 -7.55 6.56 2.53
N LEU A 156 -7.96 7.55 3.33
CA LEU A 156 -7.79 7.49 4.79
C LEU A 156 -8.58 6.34 5.41
N PHE A 157 -9.83 6.12 4.97
CA PHE A 157 -10.63 4.97 5.40
C PHE A 157 -9.91 3.65 5.08
N MET A 158 -9.36 3.52 3.87
CA MET A 158 -8.63 2.32 3.44
C MET A 158 -7.35 2.11 4.25
N ILE A 159 -6.61 3.18 4.56
CA ILE A 159 -5.43 3.14 5.43
C ILE A 159 -5.79 2.59 6.81
N LEU A 160 -6.82 3.15 7.44
CA LEU A 160 -7.27 2.72 8.77
C LEU A 160 -7.79 1.29 8.76
N PHE A 161 -8.59 0.91 7.76
CA PHE A 161 -9.12 -0.45 7.63
C PHE A 161 -7.98 -1.48 7.50
N ILE A 162 -7.03 -1.25 6.60
CA ILE A 162 -5.94 -2.18 6.34
C ILE A 162 -4.99 -2.25 7.53
N GLY A 163 -4.63 -1.10 8.12
CA GLY A 163 -3.76 -1.03 9.28
C GLY A 163 -4.35 -1.76 10.50
N THR A 164 -5.60 -1.47 10.84
CA THR A 164 -6.28 -2.12 11.97
C THR A 164 -6.48 -3.61 11.74
N THR A 165 -6.91 -4.02 10.54
CA THR A 165 -7.09 -5.44 10.21
C THR A 165 -5.76 -6.21 10.25
N GLY A 166 -4.68 -5.61 9.75
CA GLY A 166 -3.35 -6.20 9.78
C GLY A 166 -2.83 -6.41 11.20
N ILE A 167 -3.01 -5.40 12.05
CA ILE A 167 -2.69 -5.50 13.48
C ILE A 167 -3.49 -6.62 14.16
N LEU A 168 -4.80 -6.73 13.87
CA LEU A 168 -5.65 -7.79 14.43
C LEU A 168 -5.20 -9.20 14.04
N ILE A 169 -4.75 -9.40 12.80
CA ILE A 169 -4.15 -10.67 12.33
C ILE A 169 -2.85 -10.95 13.08
N ALA A 170 -2.02 -9.93 13.26
CA ALA A 170 -0.72 -10.06 13.88
C ALA A 170 -0.81 -10.36 15.39
N ILE A 171 -1.80 -9.78 16.09
CA ILE A 171 -2.07 -10.04 17.51
C ILE A 171 -2.38 -11.51 17.77
N ASP A 172 -3.12 -12.18 16.88
CA ASP A 172 -3.39 -13.61 17.07
C ASP A 172 -2.14 -14.46 16.94
N SER A 173 -1.23 -14.06 16.05
CA SER A 173 0.07 -14.72 15.92
C SER A 173 0.90 -14.58 17.21
N LEU A 174 0.77 -13.47 17.95
CA LEU A 174 1.43 -13.30 19.25
C LEU A 174 0.89 -14.22 20.36
N LYS A 175 -0.36 -14.68 20.24
CA LYS A 175 -1.01 -15.55 21.21
C LYS A 175 -0.62 -17.03 21.06
N SER A 176 -0.03 -17.41 19.93
CA SER A 176 0.41 -18.79 19.67
C SER A 176 1.42 -19.27 20.71
N SER A 177 1.40 -20.54 21.10
CA SER A 177 2.44 -21.12 21.97
C SER A 177 3.80 -21.23 21.28
N GLU A 178 3.79 -21.38 19.95
CA GLU A 178 4.99 -21.58 19.14
C GLU A 178 5.82 -20.28 19.03
N PRO A 179 7.09 -20.26 19.51
CA PRO A 179 7.95 -19.07 19.46
C PRO A 179 8.12 -18.51 18.04
N GLU A 180 8.12 -19.40 17.05
CA GLU A 180 8.20 -19.04 15.64
C GLU A 180 7.03 -18.14 15.20
N ILE A 181 5.80 -18.52 15.57
CA ILE A 181 4.59 -17.80 15.20
C ILE A 181 4.50 -16.50 15.99
N LYS A 182 4.91 -16.49 17.26
CA LYS A 182 5.02 -15.24 18.04
C LYS A 182 5.95 -14.23 17.39
N LEU A 183 7.12 -14.68 16.91
CA LEU A 183 8.06 -13.78 16.25
C LEU A 183 7.48 -13.19 14.96
N LYS A 184 6.76 -13.99 14.17
CA LYS A 184 6.02 -13.50 12.99
C LYS A 184 5.04 -12.40 13.38
N GLY A 185 4.25 -12.62 14.42
CA GLY A 185 3.30 -11.63 14.94
C GLY A 185 3.95 -10.30 15.30
N LYS A 186 5.14 -10.31 15.92
CA LYS A 186 5.87 -9.08 16.26
C LYS A 186 6.25 -8.28 15.01
N PHE A 187 6.86 -8.92 14.01
CA PHE A 187 7.23 -8.25 12.77
C PHE A 187 6.01 -7.74 12.00
N LEU A 188 4.90 -8.50 11.98
CA LEU A 188 3.66 -8.05 11.35
C LEU A 188 3.06 -6.81 12.04
N ILE A 189 3.06 -6.74 13.38
CA ILE A 189 2.58 -5.54 14.09
C ILE A 189 3.43 -4.32 13.72
N ILE A 190 4.76 -4.45 13.80
CA ILE A 190 5.67 -3.35 13.46
C ILE A 190 5.42 -2.93 12.01
N ALA A 191 5.30 -3.89 11.08
CA ALA A 191 5.02 -3.61 9.69
C ALA A 191 3.75 -2.80 9.46
N PHE A 192 2.62 -3.24 10.02
CA PHE A 192 1.35 -2.55 9.83
C PHE A 192 1.33 -1.18 10.51
N ILE A 193 2.02 -1.01 11.65
CA ILE A 193 2.18 0.31 12.28
C ILE A 193 3.05 1.21 11.40
N SER A 194 4.23 0.76 10.97
CA SER A 194 5.14 1.49 10.08
C SER A 194 4.43 1.94 8.81
N TRP A 195 3.68 1.03 8.17
CA TRP A 195 2.91 1.35 6.97
C TRP A 195 1.80 2.36 7.25
N THR A 196 1.00 2.16 8.30
CA THR A 196 -0.14 3.04 8.62
C THR A 196 0.35 4.45 8.94
N VAL A 197 1.39 4.57 9.77
CA VAL A 197 2.00 5.87 10.12
C VAL A 197 2.63 6.51 8.88
N GLY A 198 3.37 5.75 8.08
CA GLY A 198 3.97 6.22 6.83
C GLY A 198 2.92 6.74 5.85
N ALA A 199 1.84 5.99 5.63
CA ALA A 199 0.77 6.38 4.71
C ALA A 199 -0.04 7.58 5.19
N ILE A 200 -0.33 7.69 6.50
CA ILE A 200 -0.97 8.88 7.07
C ILE A 200 -0.05 10.08 6.96
N ALA A 201 1.25 9.92 7.25
CA ALA A 201 2.22 11.00 7.14
C ALA A 201 2.36 11.49 5.69
N ASP A 202 2.40 10.58 4.71
CA ASP A 202 2.42 10.92 3.28
C ASP A 202 1.18 11.74 2.88
N ALA A 203 0.01 11.42 3.43
CA ALA A 203 -1.25 12.10 3.10
C ALA A 203 -1.50 13.39 3.88
N ALA A 204 -0.77 13.64 4.97
CA ALA A 204 -1.07 14.73 5.92
C ALA A 204 0.08 15.72 6.10
N VAL A 205 1.32 15.33 5.86
CA VAL A 205 2.51 16.16 6.07
C VAL A 205 2.98 16.71 4.72
N PRO A 206 3.18 18.05 4.59
CA PRO A 206 3.71 18.62 3.36
C PRO A 206 5.04 17.98 2.93
N THR A 207 5.15 17.66 1.64
CA THR A 207 6.35 17.03 1.07
C THR A 207 7.52 18.01 1.05
N ASN A 208 8.59 17.66 1.76
CA ASN A 208 9.90 18.28 1.71
C ASN A 208 10.96 17.17 1.82
N PHE A 209 12.25 17.50 1.68
CA PHE A 209 13.31 16.48 1.71
C PHE A 209 13.29 15.59 2.96
N ILE A 210 13.03 16.17 4.14
CA ILE A 210 13.04 15.45 5.40
C ILE A 210 11.78 14.57 5.51
N SER A 211 10.59 15.14 5.28
CA SER A 211 9.35 14.37 5.37
C SER A 211 9.29 13.25 4.33
N LEU A 212 9.70 13.52 3.09
CA LEU A 212 9.80 12.53 2.02
C LEU A 212 10.70 11.36 2.43
N PHE A 213 11.91 11.64 2.92
CA PHE A 213 12.85 10.60 3.32
C PHE A 213 12.30 9.73 4.46
N ILE A 214 11.74 10.36 5.51
CA ILE A 214 11.18 9.66 6.67
C ILE A 214 10.01 8.78 6.25
N VAL A 215 9.06 9.34 5.48
CA VAL A 215 7.88 8.60 5.00
C VAL A 215 8.29 7.41 4.13
N ARG A 216 9.20 7.60 3.18
CA ARG A 216 9.65 6.52 2.30
C ARG A 216 10.43 5.46 3.07
N ALA A 217 11.24 5.84 4.06
CA ALA A 217 11.90 4.89 4.95
C ALA A 217 10.90 4.01 5.72
N LEU A 218 9.82 4.59 6.26
CA LEU A 218 8.75 3.85 6.94
C LEU A 218 8.01 2.90 6.00
N LEU A 219 7.67 3.34 4.79
CA LEU A 219 6.96 2.49 3.83
C LEU A 219 7.85 1.33 3.32
N ILE A 220 9.13 1.59 3.07
CA ILE A 220 10.08 0.55 2.67
C ILE A 220 10.34 -0.42 3.83
N SER A 221 10.56 0.09 5.05
CA SER A 221 10.77 -0.76 6.23
C SER A 221 9.56 -1.65 6.48
N SER A 222 8.34 -1.10 6.36
CA SER A 222 7.10 -1.87 6.52
C SER A 222 7.03 -3.05 5.56
N SER A 223 7.43 -2.87 4.30
CA SER A 223 7.42 -3.94 3.30
C SER A 223 8.41 -5.05 3.68
N ILE A 224 9.62 -4.68 4.13
CA ILE A 224 10.64 -5.63 4.60
C ILE A 224 10.15 -6.38 5.85
N GLU A 225 9.52 -5.68 6.78
CA GLU A 225 8.95 -6.25 8.00
C GLU A 225 7.81 -7.23 7.67
N LEU A 226 6.95 -6.93 6.69
CA LEU A 226 5.93 -7.87 6.18
C LEU A 226 6.58 -9.12 5.58
N TYR A 227 7.64 -8.96 4.79
CA TYR A 227 8.38 -10.11 4.25
C TYR A 227 8.91 -11.01 5.38
N ILE A 228 9.51 -10.42 6.42
CA ILE A 228 9.99 -11.16 7.58
C ILE A 228 8.82 -11.81 8.33
N GLY A 229 7.72 -11.09 8.55
CA GLY A 229 6.54 -11.56 9.27
C GLY A 229 5.85 -12.74 8.59
N TYR A 230 5.70 -12.73 7.27
CA TYR A 230 5.02 -13.82 6.55
C TYR A 230 5.94 -14.98 6.16
N ILE A 231 7.15 -14.68 5.68
CA ILE A 231 8.06 -15.69 5.13
C ILE A 231 9.01 -16.24 6.20
N GLN A 232 9.46 -15.38 7.12
CA GLN A 232 10.41 -15.67 8.18
C GLN A 232 11.67 -16.41 7.70
N PRO A 233 12.60 -15.68 7.07
CA PRO A 233 13.86 -16.24 6.59
C PRO A 233 14.63 -16.99 7.69
N LYS A 234 15.37 -18.04 7.32
CA LYS A 234 16.13 -18.86 8.29
C LYS A 234 17.11 -18.04 9.13
N TRP A 235 17.71 -17.00 8.57
CA TRP A 235 18.64 -16.13 9.29
C TRP A 235 17.95 -15.31 10.39
N ILE A 236 16.72 -14.83 10.16
CA ILE A 236 15.91 -14.17 11.20
C ILE A 236 15.64 -15.15 12.34
N LYS A 237 15.26 -16.39 12.02
CA LYS A 237 15.01 -17.40 13.05
C LYS A 237 16.25 -17.61 13.93
N LYS A 238 17.42 -17.80 13.32
CA LYS A 238 18.69 -17.99 14.04
C LYS A 238 19.07 -16.82 14.95
N VAL A 239 18.76 -15.58 14.54
CA VAL A 239 19.09 -14.38 15.33
C VAL A 239 18.17 -14.22 16.54
N PHE A 240 16.87 -14.48 16.37
CA PHE A 240 15.85 -14.15 17.38
C PHE A 240 15.35 -15.34 18.20
N ILE A 241 15.48 -16.56 17.68
CA ILE A 241 15.09 -17.80 18.33
C ILE A 241 16.40 -18.55 18.59
N LYS A 242 16.89 -18.45 19.82
CA LYS A 242 17.98 -19.30 20.28
C LYS A 242 17.40 -20.69 20.49
N GLU A 243 17.90 -21.67 19.74
CA GLU A 243 17.75 -23.09 20.09
C GLU A 243 18.50 -23.39 21.39
#